data_AF-A0A0K1NMI2-F1
#
_entry.id   AF-A0A0K1NMI2-F1
#
_cell.length_a   1.000
_cell.length_b   1.000
_cell.length_c   1.000
_cell.angle_alpha   90.00
_cell.angle_beta   90.00
_cell.angle_gamma   90.00
#
_symmetry.space_group_name_H-M   'P 1'
#
loop_
_entity.id
_entity.type
_entity.pdbx_description
1 polymer ?
#
loop_
_entity_poly.entity_id
_entity_poly.type
_entity_poly.pdbx_seq_one_letter_code
_entity_poly.pdbx_strand_id
1 'polypeptide(L)'
;MLQTNDNLSRELNELFLMLSKSLDITKTQYDNLTRSYSAVGKYLEEDPELSSYHPVITPQGSLRLGTIIQPINEEDDLDVDLVYRLIEKGPTWTQFDLKTRVGNRLKSHSLYKEMLDKEGRRCWTLLYRQNSDNNKERYHMDILPCVAESTYLERFHILNASGFDAQAIDDISIRITDNKCDNYKTSICIREWMKSNPDGYAMWFASRCNITSQNNRALLENVIPVRKYVENKTILQRIVQILKRHRDVMFNGDKEKPISIIITTLAAKAYKGEDNLFIGLNNVIDGMESQIHKNQDGTYVIENPVNSEENFADKWTSHPNRRDNFFRWLGKLKSDKGAFLNCKGSVLRNVFASSFGKKVTNLIFEKRALEHKAEASNSKLKVSSTGIIGAIGTTLNAKNTFFGEK
;
A
#
# COMPACT_ATOMS: atom_id res chain seq x y z
N MET A 1 16.04 -11.50 -21.30
CA MET A 1 14.67 -11.96 -21.64
C MET A 1 14.54 -13.39 -21.15
N LEU A 2 13.75 -13.64 -20.11
CA LEU A 2 13.43 -15.00 -19.68
C LEU A 2 12.53 -15.63 -20.75
N GLN A 3 13.03 -16.62 -21.50
CA GLN A 3 12.18 -17.59 -22.18
C GLN A 3 11.63 -18.55 -21.13
N THR A 4 10.79 -18.05 -20.23
CA THR A 4 9.90 -18.90 -19.45
C THR A 4 8.94 -19.57 -20.43
N ASN A 5 8.80 -20.89 -20.34
CA ASN A 5 7.73 -21.61 -21.02
C ASN A 5 6.40 -20.86 -20.76
N ASP A 6 5.72 -20.41 -21.82
CA ASP A 6 4.53 -19.55 -21.71
C ASP A 6 3.46 -20.13 -20.76
N ASN A 7 3.37 -21.47 -20.67
CA ASN A 7 2.47 -22.12 -19.74
C ASN A 7 2.86 -21.91 -18.27
N LEU A 8 4.15 -21.94 -17.94
CA LEU A 8 4.64 -21.71 -16.57
C LEU A 8 4.38 -20.27 -16.14
N SER A 9 4.65 -19.31 -17.03
CA SER A 9 4.38 -17.89 -16.78
C SER A 9 2.90 -17.66 -16.51
N ARG A 10 2.01 -18.27 -17.31
CA ARG A 10 0.56 -18.18 -17.12
C ARG A 10 0.08 -18.78 -15.79
N GLU A 11 0.56 -19.98 -15.44
CA GLU A 11 0.19 -20.66 -14.20
C GLU A 11 0.65 -19.88 -12.96
N LEU A 12 1.88 -19.37 -12.97
CA LEU A 12 2.40 -18.54 -11.88
C LEU A 12 1.63 -17.22 -11.80
N ASN A 13 1.30 -16.60 -12.93
CA ASN A 13 0.46 -15.41 -12.96
C ASN A 13 -0.90 -15.65 -12.28
N GLU A 14 -1.57 -16.77 -12.54
CA GLU A 14 -2.81 -17.13 -11.86
C GLU A 14 -2.62 -17.30 -10.34
N LEU A 15 -1.56 -18.01 -9.92
CA LEU A 15 -1.25 -18.19 -8.49
C LEU A 15 -1.01 -16.85 -7.79
N PHE A 16 -0.24 -15.95 -8.41
CA PHE A 16 -0.01 -14.61 -7.87
C PHE A 16 -1.27 -13.74 -7.87
N LEU A 17 -2.16 -13.89 -8.86
CA LEU A 17 -3.46 -13.23 -8.86
C LEU A 17 -4.34 -13.74 -7.70
N MET A 18 -4.41 -15.05 -7.48
CA MET A 18 -5.14 -15.64 -6.35
C MET A 18 -4.56 -15.18 -5.01
N LEU A 19 -3.23 -15.20 -4.88
CA LEU A 19 -2.51 -14.66 -3.73
C LEU A 19 -2.91 -13.21 -3.50
N SER A 20 -2.72 -12.34 -4.47
CA SER A 20 -2.97 -10.91 -4.30
C SER A 20 -4.42 -10.58 -3.93
N LYS A 21 -5.41 -11.30 -4.49
CA LYS A 21 -6.83 -11.19 -4.11
C LYS A 21 -7.07 -11.60 -2.66
N SER A 22 -6.42 -12.66 -2.19
CA SER A 22 -6.54 -13.10 -0.79
C SER A 22 -5.93 -12.13 0.23
N LEU A 23 -5.11 -11.17 -0.23
CA LEU A 23 -4.54 -10.13 0.62
C LEU A 23 -5.48 -8.94 0.82
N ASP A 24 -6.57 -8.84 0.04
CA ASP A 24 -7.46 -7.69 0.08
C ASP A 24 -8.25 -7.61 1.40
N ILE A 25 -8.48 -6.39 1.86
CA ILE A 25 -9.53 -6.14 2.84
C ILE A 25 -10.89 -6.44 2.20
N THR A 26 -11.81 -6.98 2.99
CA THR A 26 -13.15 -7.29 2.49
C THR A 26 -13.93 -5.99 2.23
N LYS A 27 -14.96 -6.07 1.38
CA LYS A 27 -15.89 -4.95 1.17
C LYS A 27 -16.49 -4.44 2.48
N THR A 28 -16.88 -5.35 3.37
CA THR A 28 -17.40 -5.02 4.71
C THR A 28 -16.37 -4.27 5.55
N GLN A 29 -15.11 -4.70 5.57
CA GLN A 29 -14.04 -3.98 6.28
C GLN A 29 -13.86 -2.57 5.68
N TYR A 30 -13.80 -2.45 4.36
CA TYR A 30 -13.68 -1.16 3.69
C TYR A 30 -14.84 -0.21 4.01
N ASP A 31 -16.08 -0.71 4.01
CA ASP A 31 -17.27 0.07 4.31
C ASP A 31 -17.31 0.50 5.78
N ASN A 32 -16.89 -0.39 6.69
CA ASN A 32 -16.75 -0.08 8.11
C ASN A 32 -15.68 1.00 8.36
N LEU A 33 -14.53 0.89 7.69
CA LEU A 33 -13.46 1.89 7.71
C LEU A 33 -13.99 3.25 7.21
N THR A 34 -14.66 3.24 6.05
CA THR A 34 -15.22 4.42 5.41
C THR A 34 -16.23 5.13 6.29
N ARG A 35 -17.16 4.38 6.89
CA ARG A 35 -18.13 4.92 7.83
C ARG A 35 -17.45 5.55 9.05
N SER A 36 -16.40 4.93 9.56
CA SER A 36 -15.76 5.35 10.81
C SER A 36 -14.91 6.60 10.63
N TYR A 37 -14.06 6.67 9.60
CA TYR A 37 -13.33 7.91 9.33
C TYR A 37 -14.25 9.04 8.87
N SER A 38 -15.38 8.74 8.21
CA SER A 38 -16.36 9.77 7.84
C SER A 38 -17.06 10.36 9.06
N ALA A 39 -17.34 9.55 10.08
CA ALA A 39 -17.91 10.04 11.34
C ALA A 39 -16.92 10.95 12.10
N VAL A 40 -15.67 10.53 12.22
CA VAL A 40 -14.60 11.35 12.83
C VAL A 40 -14.38 12.63 12.02
N GLY A 41 -14.37 12.51 10.69
CA GLY A 41 -14.30 13.62 9.75
C GLY A 41 -15.37 14.67 10.01
N LYS A 42 -16.63 14.27 9.94
CA LYS A 42 -17.77 15.15 10.20
C LYS A 42 -17.63 15.86 11.55
N TYR A 43 -17.26 15.14 12.59
CA TYR A 43 -17.10 15.72 13.93
C TYR A 43 -15.97 16.78 14.00
N LEU A 44 -14.84 16.55 13.33
CA LEU A 44 -13.74 17.50 13.26
C LEU A 44 -14.03 18.67 12.31
N GLU A 45 -14.79 18.45 11.25
CA GLU A 45 -15.19 19.47 10.29
C GLU A 45 -16.21 20.46 10.87
N GLU A 46 -17.08 19.97 11.78
CA GLU A 46 -18.05 20.76 12.56
C GLU A 46 -17.44 21.44 13.80
N ASP A 47 -16.11 21.54 13.90
CA ASP A 47 -15.45 22.26 14.97
C ASP A 47 -15.75 23.78 14.89
N PRO A 48 -16.33 24.41 15.92
CA PRO A 48 -16.67 25.84 15.87
C PRO A 48 -15.47 26.78 15.73
N GLU A 49 -14.29 26.38 16.23
CA GLU A 49 -13.05 27.16 16.13
C GLU A 49 -12.39 26.97 14.75
N LEU A 50 -12.45 25.76 14.20
CA LEU A 50 -11.71 25.41 12.97
C LEU A 50 -12.54 25.50 11.69
N SER A 51 -13.88 25.45 11.76
CA SER A 51 -14.79 25.45 10.60
C SER A 51 -14.58 26.62 9.64
N SER A 52 -14.19 27.79 10.15
CA SER A 52 -13.85 28.97 9.34
C SER A 52 -12.67 28.76 8.38
N TYR A 53 -11.81 27.77 8.66
CA TYR A 53 -10.68 27.37 7.82
C TYR A 53 -11.03 26.22 6.87
N HIS A 54 -12.32 25.95 6.63
CA HIS A 54 -12.81 24.95 5.68
C HIS A 54 -12.10 23.59 5.83
N PRO A 55 -12.10 22.99 7.04
CA PRO A 55 -11.46 21.72 7.30
C PRO A 55 -11.99 20.63 6.36
N VAL A 56 -11.11 19.74 5.91
CA VAL A 56 -11.46 18.54 5.17
C VAL A 56 -10.65 17.36 5.66
N ILE A 57 -11.32 16.24 5.95
CA ILE A 57 -10.64 14.97 6.16
C ILE A 57 -10.57 14.15 4.87
N THR A 58 -9.39 13.61 4.55
CA THR A 58 -9.23 12.67 3.43
C THR A 58 -8.36 11.48 3.82
N PRO A 59 -8.64 10.28 3.29
CA PRO A 59 -7.71 9.16 3.44
C PRO A 59 -6.42 9.43 2.68
N GLN A 60 -5.30 8.95 3.23
CA GLN A 60 -3.99 8.92 2.58
C GLN A 60 -3.37 7.51 2.66
N GLY A 61 -2.09 7.40 2.32
CA GLY A 61 -1.34 6.17 2.52
C GLY A 61 -1.92 4.97 1.76
N SER A 62 -1.82 3.79 2.36
CA SER A 62 -2.14 2.54 1.66
C SER A 62 -3.61 2.38 1.30
N LEU A 63 -4.51 2.98 2.08
CA LEU A 63 -5.94 3.01 1.79
C LEU A 63 -6.19 3.83 0.52
N ARG A 64 -5.64 5.05 0.46
CA ARG A 64 -5.80 5.94 -0.70
C ARG A 64 -5.20 5.35 -1.98
N LEU A 65 -4.08 4.64 -1.89
CA LEU A 65 -3.41 4.04 -3.04
C LEU A 65 -4.04 2.70 -3.49
N GLY A 66 -5.03 2.18 -2.76
CA GLY A 66 -5.60 0.85 -3.00
C GLY A 66 -4.63 -0.31 -2.71
N THR A 67 -3.58 -0.07 -1.92
CA THR A 67 -2.53 -1.05 -1.60
C THR A 67 -2.58 -1.56 -0.17
N ILE A 68 -3.63 -1.24 0.58
CA ILE A 68 -3.91 -1.85 1.89
C ILE A 68 -4.02 -3.37 1.74
N ILE A 69 -3.47 -4.10 2.73
CA ILE A 69 -3.50 -5.56 2.79
C ILE A 69 -3.99 -5.99 4.17
N GLN A 70 -4.61 -7.17 4.25
CA GLN A 70 -4.87 -7.83 5.53
C GLN A 70 -3.56 -7.94 6.33
N PRO A 71 -3.60 -7.84 7.66
CA PRO A 71 -2.45 -8.17 8.49
C PRO A 71 -2.06 -9.66 8.38
N ILE A 72 -0.93 -10.04 8.98
CA ILE A 72 -0.56 -11.46 9.10
C ILE A 72 -1.24 -12.08 10.30
N ASN A 73 -1.12 -11.42 11.45
CA ASN A 73 -1.76 -11.88 12.67
C ASN A 73 -3.19 -11.34 12.70
N GLU A 74 -4.15 -12.18 13.09
CA GLU A 74 -5.56 -11.78 13.11
C GLU A 74 -5.87 -10.76 14.21
N GLU A 75 -4.95 -10.58 15.14
CA GLU A 75 -4.98 -9.61 16.23
C GLU A 75 -4.39 -8.26 15.86
N ASP A 76 -3.67 -8.17 14.74
CA ASP A 76 -3.07 -6.91 14.29
C ASP A 76 -4.15 -6.01 13.69
N ASP A 77 -4.06 -4.72 13.99
CA ASP A 77 -4.99 -3.71 13.52
C ASP A 77 -4.73 -3.32 12.05
N LEU A 78 -5.78 -2.84 11.37
CA LEU A 78 -5.62 -2.15 10.09
C LEU A 78 -5.17 -0.71 10.31
N ASP A 79 -4.12 -0.28 9.60
CA ASP A 79 -3.66 1.11 9.62
C ASP A 79 -4.47 1.99 8.64
N VAL A 80 -5.03 3.08 9.14
CA VAL A 80 -5.80 4.06 8.39
C VAL A 80 -5.17 5.44 8.58
N ASP A 81 -4.42 5.86 7.57
CA ASP A 81 -3.83 7.19 7.55
C ASP A 81 -4.85 8.21 6.99
N LEU A 82 -5.09 9.29 7.73
CA LEU A 82 -5.96 10.40 7.34
C LEU A 82 -5.18 11.72 7.39
N VAL A 83 -5.55 12.62 6.50
CA VAL A 83 -5.12 14.03 6.52
C VAL A 83 -6.31 14.86 6.96
N TYR A 84 -6.13 15.66 8.00
CA TYR A 84 -7.07 16.70 8.41
C TYR A 84 -6.49 18.06 7.98
N ARG A 85 -6.97 18.55 6.84
CA ARG A 85 -6.43 19.74 6.18
C ARG A 85 -7.30 20.95 6.46
N LEU A 86 -6.67 22.01 6.96
CA LEU A 86 -7.24 23.36 6.95
C LEU A 86 -6.80 24.10 5.69
N ILE A 87 -7.68 24.96 5.16
CA ILE A 87 -7.33 26.01 4.21
C ILE A 87 -6.89 27.23 5.03
N GLU A 88 -5.60 27.54 4.93
CA GLU A 88 -4.92 28.52 5.78
C GLU A 88 -4.98 28.17 7.28
N LYS A 89 -4.48 29.08 8.12
CA LYS A 89 -4.45 28.94 9.58
C LYS A 89 -4.53 30.32 10.24
N GLY A 90 -4.79 30.35 11.54
CA GLY A 90 -4.63 31.57 12.33
C GLY A 90 -3.23 32.20 12.14
N PRO A 91 -3.12 33.53 12.02
CA PRO A 91 -1.86 34.20 11.66
C PRO A 91 -0.76 33.95 12.68
N THR A 92 -1.12 33.80 13.97
CA THR A 92 -0.19 33.55 15.08
C THR A 92 -0.02 32.07 15.42
N TRP A 93 -0.72 31.17 14.73
CA TRP A 93 -0.67 29.75 15.08
C TRP A 93 0.64 29.11 14.68
N THR A 94 1.22 28.36 15.60
CA THR A 94 2.34 27.45 15.38
C THR A 94 1.85 26.02 15.06
N GLN A 95 2.76 25.10 14.78
CA GLN A 95 2.40 23.69 14.60
C GLN A 95 1.77 23.11 15.88
N PHE A 96 2.28 23.55 17.04
CA PHE A 96 1.75 23.20 18.35
C PHE A 96 0.30 23.67 18.53
N ASP A 97 0.00 24.89 18.13
CA ASP A 97 -1.34 25.47 18.22
C ASP A 97 -2.38 24.67 17.42
N LEU A 98 -2.06 24.36 16.17
CA LEU A 98 -2.93 23.56 15.32
C LEU A 98 -3.12 22.15 15.89
N LYS A 99 -2.02 21.48 16.24
CA LYS A 99 -2.07 20.11 16.74
C LYS A 99 -2.84 20.02 18.06
N THR A 100 -2.67 21.01 18.95
CA THR A 100 -3.37 21.10 20.24
C THR A 100 -4.87 21.31 20.04
N ARG A 101 -5.28 22.18 19.11
CA ARG A 101 -6.71 22.40 18.80
C ARG A 101 -7.40 21.12 18.34
N VAL A 102 -6.79 20.41 17.38
CA VAL A 102 -7.32 19.12 16.91
C VAL A 102 -7.38 18.10 18.04
N GLY A 103 -6.32 18.01 18.86
CA GLY A 103 -6.30 17.10 20.01
C GLY A 103 -7.36 17.44 21.06
N ASN A 104 -7.59 18.73 21.34
CA ASN A 104 -8.61 19.18 22.27
C ASN A 104 -10.02 18.88 21.74
N ARG A 105 -10.26 19.07 20.44
CA ARG A 105 -11.51 18.69 19.80
C ARG A 105 -11.80 17.21 19.98
N LEU A 106 -10.84 16.33 19.64
CA LEU A 106 -10.97 14.89 19.87
C LEU A 106 -11.26 14.54 21.34
N LYS A 107 -10.55 15.16 22.28
CA LYS A 107 -10.73 14.94 23.74
C LYS A 107 -12.06 15.46 24.28
N SER A 108 -12.73 16.36 23.58
CA SER A 108 -14.02 16.93 24.00
C SER A 108 -15.21 16.02 23.67
N HIS A 109 -15.03 15.05 22.77
CA HIS A 109 -16.01 13.99 22.54
C HIS A 109 -15.75 12.82 23.48
N SER A 110 -16.76 12.40 24.25
CA SER A 110 -16.63 11.27 25.20
C SER A 110 -16.08 10.01 24.53
N LEU A 111 -16.69 9.58 23.42
CA LEU A 111 -16.27 8.39 22.69
C LEU A 111 -14.84 8.49 22.13
N TYR A 112 -14.47 9.57 21.44
CA TYR A 112 -13.15 9.68 20.83
C TYR A 112 -12.04 9.89 21.86
N LYS A 113 -12.35 10.53 22.98
CA LYS A 113 -11.42 10.64 24.12
C LYS A 113 -11.00 9.27 24.65
N GLU A 114 -11.94 8.33 24.77
CA GLU A 114 -11.65 6.97 25.24
C GLU A 114 -10.83 6.15 24.24
N MET A 115 -10.98 6.44 22.94
CA MET A 115 -10.21 5.79 21.87
C MET A 115 -8.84 6.42 21.62
N LEU A 116 -8.57 7.61 22.17
CA LEU A 116 -7.38 8.37 21.85
C LEU A 116 -6.13 7.74 22.48
N ASP A 117 -5.16 7.38 21.65
CA ASP A 117 -3.83 6.97 22.11
C ASP A 117 -2.98 8.21 22.49
N LYS A 118 -1.78 7.95 23.00
CA LYS A 118 -0.75 8.98 23.23
C LYS A 118 -0.50 9.77 21.95
N GLU A 119 -0.23 11.06 22.13
CA GLU A 119 0.10 11.95 21.01
C GLU A 119 1.30 11.41 20.22
N GLY A 120 1.07 11.08 18.95
CA GLY A 120 2.12 10.66 18.02
C GLY A 120 3.03 11.82 17.63
N ARG A 121 4.08 11.58 16.85
CA ARG A 121 4.99 12.66 16.40
C ARG A 121 4.25 13.71 15.55
N ARG A 122 3.47 13.24 14.58
CA ARG A 122 2.77 14.08 13.60
C ARG A 122 1.25 13.97 13.70
N CYS A 123 0.75 12.78 14.04
CA CYS A 123 -0.68 12.47 14.10
C CYS A 123 -1.23 12.42 15.52
N TRP A 124 -2.57 12.47 15.60
CA TRP A 124 -3.36 11.91 16.69
C TRP A 124 -3.91 10.54 16.27
N THR A 125 -3.82 9.54 17.13
CA THR A 125 -4.22 8.17 16.80
C THR A 125 -5.46 7.78 17.59
N LEU A 126 -6.51 7.30 16.91
CA LEU A 126 -7.66 6.66 17.55
C LEU A 126 -7.53 5.13 17.42
N LEU A 127 -7.54 4.43 18.56
CA LEU A 127 -7.61 2.98 18.66
C LEU A 127 -9.10 2.57 18.53
N TYR A 128 -9.53 2.31 17.32
CA TYR A 128 -10.94 2.13 17.03
C TYR A 128 -11.33 0.65 17.15
N ARG A 129 -12.54 0.38 17.66
CA ARG A 129 -13.12 -0.98 17.79
C ARG A 129 -12.27 -1.98 18.58
N GLN A 130 -11.42 -1.51 19.50
CA GLN A 130 -10.56 -2.38 20.32
C GLN A 130 -11.36 -3.44 21.10
N ASN A 131 -12.56 -3.09 21.57
CA ASN A 131 -13.46 -3.98 22.31
C ASN A 131 -14.37 -4.84 21.41
N SER A 132 -14.13 -4.91 20.09
CA SER A 132 -14.93 -5.76 19.20
C SER A 132 -14.59 -7.23 19.40
N ASP A 133 -15.61 -8.10 19.38
CA ASP A 133 -15.46 -9.56 19.35
C ASP A 133 -14.81 -10.06 18.03
N ASN A 134 -14.76 -9.20 17.01
CA ASN A 134 -14.12 -9.47 15.74
C ASN A 134 -12.86 -8.62 15.59
N ASN A 135 -11.71 -9.20 15.93
CA ASN A 135 -10.41 -8.52 15.91
C ASN A 135 -10.04 -7.96 14.51
N LYS A 136 -10.60 -8.53 13.44
CA LYS A 136 -10.45 -8.04 12.05
C LYS A 136 -11.16 -6.72 11.75
N GLU A 137 -11.93 -6.22 12.71
CA GLU A 137 -12.57 -4.90 12.65
C GLU A 137 -11.82 -3.84 13.47
N ARG A 138 -10.69 -4.18 14.11
CA ARG A 138 -9.85 -3.19 14.78
C ARG A 138 -9.03 -2.38 13.76
N TYR A 139 -8.85 -1.10 14.05
CA TYR A 139 -8.00 -0.23 13.25
C TYR A 139 -7.39 0.88 14.08
N HIS A 140 -6.16 1.22 13.72
CA HIS A 140 -5.50 2.46 14.11
C HIS A 140 -5.84 3.54 13.08
N MET A 141 -6.44 4.63 13.55
CA MET A 141 -6.78 5.77 12.72
C MET A 141 -5.86 6.95 13.05
N ASP A 142 -4.88 7.18 12.18
CA ASP A 142 -3.90 8.25 12.31
C ASP A 142 -4.40 9.51 11.61
N ILE A 143 -4.69 10.55 12.39
CA ILE A 143 -5.19 11.84 11.91
C ILE A 143 -4.03 12.83 11.91
N LEU A 144 -3.56 13.21 10.72
CA LEU A 144 -2.48 14.18 10.54
C LEU A 144 -3.05 15.60 10.34
N PRO A 145 -2.89 16.53 11.31
CA PRO A 145 -3.25 17.91 11.11
C PRO A 145 -2.28 18.59 10.14
N CYS A 146 -2.81 19.31 9.17
CA CYS A 146 -2.02 20.07 8.20
C CYS A 146 -2.75 21.33 7.71
N VAL A 147 -2.01 22.18 7.01
CA VAL A 147 -2.50 23.41 6.41
C VAL A 147 -2.13 23.45 4.93
N ALA A 148 -3.03 23.95 4.10
CA ALA A 148 -2.79 24.26 2.71
C ALA A 148 -2.96 25.75 2.43
N GLU A 149 -2.42 26.23 1.31
CA GLU A 149 -2.65 27.59 0.83
C GLU A 149 -4.10 27.78 0.36
N SER A 150 -4.59 29.02 0.33
CA SER A 150 -5.96 29.35 -0.12
C SER A 150 -6.26 28.89 -1.55
N THR A 151 -5.26 28.89 -2.43
CA THR A 151 -5.39 28.44 -3.83
C THR A 151 -5.39 26.91 -3.98
N TYR A 152 -5.20 26.15 -2.91
CA TYR A 152 -5.06 24.68 -2.97
C TYR A 152 -6.22 24.02 -3.73
N LEU A 153 -7.47 24.38 -3.43
CA LEU A 153 -8.66 23.71 -4.02
C LEU A 153 -8.76 23.96 -5.52
N GLU A 154 -8.48 25.20 -5.96
CA GLU A 154 -8.47 25.57 -7.38
C GLU A 154 -7.39 24.77 -8.12
N ARG A 155 -6.16 24.78 -7.60
CA ARG A 155 -5.03 24.07 -8.22
C ARG A 155 -5.26 22.56 -8.23
N PHE A 156 -5.80 21.99 -7.15
CA PHE A 156 -6.17 20.58 -7.08
C PHE A 156 -7.24 20.22 -8.11
N HIS A 157 -8.27 21.05 -8.31
CA HIS A 157 -9.27 20.81 -9.34
C HIS A 157 -8.70 20.87 -10.76
N ILE A 158 -7.83 21.83 -11.05
CA ILE A 158 -7.16 21.95 -12.35
C ILE A 158 -6.31 20.71 -12.64
N LEU A 159 -5.48 20.31 -11.68
CA LEU A 159 -4.64 19.11 -11.76
C LEU A 159 -5.47 17.83 -11.91
N ASN A 160 -6.53 17.69 -11.13
CA ASN A 160 -7.40 16.52 -11.21
C ASN A 160 -8.14 16.44 -12.57
N ALA A 161 -8.42 17.58 -13.20
CA ALA A 161 -9.05 17.64 -14.51
C ALA A 161 -8.07 17.39 -15.68
N SER A 162 -6.83 17.87 -15.57
CA SER A 162 -5.80 17.78 -16.62
C SER A 162 -4.95 16.51 -16.56
N GLY A 163 -4.94 15.81 -15.42
CA GLY A 163 -4.11 14.63 -15.18
C GLY A 163 -2.83 14.98 -14.40
N PHE A 164 -1.96 13.98 -14.20
CA PHE A 164 -0.70 14.21 -13.50
C PHE A 164 0.24 15.09 -14.33
N ASP A 165 0.62 16.24 -13.78
CA ASP A 165 1.68 17.12 -14.28
C ASP A 165 2.75 17.28 -13.18
N ALA A 166 3.99 16.89 -13.49
CA ALA A 166 5.10 16.95 -12.54
C ALA A 166 5.48 18.38 -12.14
N GLN A 167 5.22 19.39 -12.98
CA GLN A 167 5.58 20.78 -12.68
C GLN A 167 4.54 21.43 -11.76
N ALA A 168 3.25 21.23 -12.06
CA ALA A 168 2.17 21.83 -11.27
C ALA A 168 1.90 21.10 -9.94
N ILE A 169 2.44 19.89 -9.73
CA ILE A 169 2.10 19.10 -8.55
C ILE A 169 2.63 19.66 -7.23
N ASP A 170 3.74 20.40 -7.23
CA ASP A 170 4.29 21.01 -6.01
C ASP A 170 3.33 22.08 -5.44
N ASP A 171 2.50 22.67 -6.30
CA ASP A 171 1.56 23.73 -5.94
C ASP A 171 0.36 23.25 -5.12
N ILE A 172 0.14 21.93 -5.03
CA ILE A 172 -0.84 21.29 -4.14
C ILE A 172 -0.17 20.64 -2.91
N SER A 173 1.02 21.09 -2.55
CA SER A 173 1.65 20.69 -1.30
C SER A 173 0.91 21.23 -0.07
N ILE A 174 1.08 20.52 1.03
CA ILE A 174 0.55 20.85 2.36
C ILE A 174 1.70 21.01 3.35
N ARG A 175 1.41 21.66 4.47
CA ARG A 175 2.33 21.88 5.59
C ARG A 175 1.83 21.12 6.81
N ILE A 176 2.63 20.16 7.26
CA ILE A 176 2.20 19.19 8.29
C ILE A 176 2.76 19.55 9.67
N THR A 177 2.10 19.06 10.72
CA THR A 177 2.63 19.18 12.08
C THR A 177 3.69 18.11 12.39
N ASP A 178 4.73 18.49 13.12
CA ASP A 178 5.77 17.58 13.59
C ASP A 178 6.33 18.05 14.95
N ASN A 179 5.96 17.34 16.04
CA ASN A 179 6.36 17.73 17.40
C ASN A 179 7.83 17.48 17.75
N LYS A 180 8.63 17.00 16.77
CA LYS A 180 10.08 16.88 16.89
C LYS A 180 10.83 17.94 16.10
N CYS A 181 10.15 18.84 15.39
CA CYS A 181 10.80 20.00 14.77
C CYS A 181 11.19 21.03 15.84
N ASP A 182 12.38 21.62 15.71
CA ASP A 182 12.91 22.59 16.67
C ASP A 182 12.01 23.83 16.82
N ASN A 183 11.34 24.21 15.73
CA ASN A 183 10.46 25.37 15.66
C ASN A 183 8.97 25.06 15.95
N TYR A 184 8.65 23.85 16.42
CA TYR A 184 7.27 23.35 16.58
C TYR A 184 6.35 24.28 17.40
N LYS A 185 6.89 24.93 18.44
CA LYS A 185 6.15 25.84 19.34
C LYS A 185 6.37 27.33 19.07
N THR A 186 7.23 27.68 18.11
CA THR A 186 7.71 29.06 17.95
C THR A 186 7.46 29.62 16.56
N SER A 187 7.48 28.79 15.51
CA SER A 187 7.30 29.28 14.15
C SER A 187 5.83 29.47 13.79
N ILE A 188 5.48 30.74 13.56
CA ILE A 188 4.21 31.16 12.96
C ILE A 188 4.26 31.16 11.43
N CYS A 189 5.47 31.07 10.85
CA CYS A 189 5.71 31.12 9.41
C CYS A 189 5.43 29.74 8.79
N ILE A 190 4.35 29.65 8.01
CA ILE A 190 3.88 28.39 7.45
C ILE A 190 4.88 27.73 6.48
N ARG A 191 5.76 28.52 5.86
CA ARG A 191 6.80 28.01 4.95
C ARG A 191 7.93 27.27 5.68
N GLU A 192 8.09 27.51 6.98
CA GLU A 192 9.06 26.80 7.82
C GLU A 192 8.52 25.47 8.37
N TRP A 193 7.23 25.18 8.13
CA TRP A 193 6.64 23.89 8.47
C TRP A 193 7.01 22.86 7.42
N MET A 194 7.08 21.59 7.83
CA MET A 194 7.47 20.49 6.97
C MET A 194 6.52 20.37 5.77
N LYS A 195 7.07 20.39 4.55
CA LYS A 195 6.33 20.19 3.30
C LYS A 195 5.97 18.72 3.14
N SER A 196 4.74 18.44 2.69
CA SER A 196 4.30 17.11 2.26
C SER A 196 3.32 17.22 1.10
N ASN A 197 3.12 16.16 0.34
CA ASN A 197 2.19 16.17 -0.80
C ASN A 197 1.51 14.80 -1.01
N PRO A 198 0.64 14.37 -0.07
CA PRO A 198 -0.02 13.06 -0.15
C PRO A 198 -0.99 12.97 -1.34
N ASP A 199 -1.66 14.09 -1.67
CA ASP A 199 -2.52 14.20 -2.85
C ASP A 199 -1.71 14.01 -4.14
N GLY A 200 -0.60 14.74 -4.27
CA GLY A 200 0.31 14.61 -5.39
C GLY A 200 0.93 13.22 -5.51
N TYR A 201 1.34 12.60 -4.41
CA TYR A 201 1.91 11.26 -4.41
C TYR A 201 0.88 10.23 -4.93
N ALA A 202 -0.38 10.37 -4.55
CA ALA A 202 -1.45 9.50 -5.05
C ALA A 202 -1.68 9.69 -6.56
N MET A 203 -1.67 10.93 -7.06
CA MET A 203 -1.76 11.22 -8.50
C MET A 203 -0.57 10.65 -9.28
N TRP A 204 0.64 10.79 -8.75
CA TRP A 204 1.84 10.18 -9.32
C TRP A 204 1.73 8.66 -9.36
N PHE A 205 1.35 8.02 -8.25
CA PHE A 205 1.22 6.57 -8.21
C PHE A 205 0.14 6.07 -9.19
N ALA A 206 -0.97 6.79 -9.32
CA ALA A 206 -1.99 6.52 -10.32
C ALA A 206 -1.44 6.61 -11.75
N SER A 207 -0.63 7.63 -12.07
CA SER A 207 0.00 7.73 -13.40
C SER A 207 0.97 6.57 -13.68
N ARG A 208 1.63 6.03 -12.65
CA ARG A 208 2.47 4.81 -12.76
C ARG A 208 1.66 3.54 -12.97
N CYS A 209 0.40 3.48 -12.53
CA CYS A 209 -0.42 2.27 -12.64
C CYS A 209 -0.83 1.93 -14.07
N ASN A 210 -0.76 2.87 -15.02
CA ASN A 210 -1.18 2.63 -16.40
C ASN A 210 -0.38 3.48 -17.40
N ILE A 211 0.91 3.17 -17.52
CA ILE A 211 1.87 3.86 -18.41
C ILE A 211 1.43 3.82 -19.88
N THR A 212 0.56 2.87 -20.26
CA THR A 212 0.18 2.56 -21.64
C THR A 212 -1.23 3.03 -22.06
N SER A 213 -2.11 3.43 -21.13
CA SER A 213 -3.46 3.89 -21.50
C SER A 213 -3.57 5.40 -21.57
N GLN A 214 -4.16 5.91 -22.65
CA GLN A 214 -4.40 7.35 -22.86
C GLN A 214 -5.51 7.94 -21.96
N ASN A 215 -6.23 7.11 -21.18
CA ASN A 215 -7.35 7.52 -20.32
C ASN A 215 -6.94 7.65 -18.84
N ASN A 216 -6.11 8.64 -18.53
CA ASN A 216 -5.66 8.94 -17.16
C ASN A 216 -6.81 9.23 -16.17
N ARG A 217 -7.93 9.81 -16.65
CA ARG A 217 -9.04 10.26 -15.79
C ARG A 217 -9.82 9.13 -15.12
N ALA A 218 -10.27 8.13 -15.89
CA ALA A 218 -10.98 6.97 -15.34
C ALA A 218 -10.11 6.17 -14.37
N LEU A 219 -8.78 6.23 -14.52
CA LEU A 219 -7.84 5.59 -13.63
C LEU A 219 -7.65 6.36 -12.33
N LEU A 220 -7.58 7.70 -12.37
CA LEU A 220 -7.52 8.52 -11.16
C LEU A 220 -8.73 8.24 -10.25
N GLU A 221 -9.93 8.11 -10.82
CA GLU A 221 -11.14 7.74 -10.07
C GLU A 221 -11.10 6.32 -9.48
N ASN A 222 -10.39 5.38 -10.13
CA ASN A 222 -10.25 3.99 -9.66
C ASN A 222 -9.04 3.76 -8.74
N VAL A 223 -7.98 4.56 -8.84
CA VAL A 223 -6.76 4.43 -8.02
C VAL A 223 -6.85 5.36 -6.81
N ILE A 224 -7.53 6.50 -6.93
CA ILE A 224 -7.83 7.44 -5.85
C ILE A 224 -9.34 7.51 -5.64
N PRO A 225 -10.00 6.38 -5.29
CA PRO A 225 -11.44 6.42 -5.08
C PRO A 225 -11.74 7.22 -3.82
N VAL A 226 -12.36 8.39 -3.97
CA VAL A 226 -12.99 9.07 -2.86
C VAL A 226 -14.24 8.25 -2.51
N ARG A 227 -14.14 7.41 -1.47
CA ARG A 227 -15.26 6.66 -0.87
C ARG A 227 -15.85 5.53 -1.73
N LYS A 228 -15.14 5.00 -2.73
CA LYS A 228 -15.57 3.83 -3.52
C LYS A 228 -14.65 2.63 -3.31
N TYR A 229 -15.22 1.47 -3.02
CA TYR A 229 -14.45 0.23 -3.03
C TYR A 229 -14.14 -0.15 -4.48
N VAL A 230 -12.87 -0.37 -4.78
CA VAL A 230 -12.41 -0.77 -6.10
C VAL A 230 -11.99 -2.23 -6.04
N GLU A 231 -12.82 -3.09 -6.64
CA GLU A 231 -12.61 -4.53 -6.66
C GLU A 231 -11.44 -4.93 -7.58
N ASN A 232 -11.36 -4.28 -8.74
CA ASN A 232 -10.34 -4.55 -9.75
C ASN A 232 -9.16 -3.59 -9.59
N LYS A 233 -8.16 -4.03 -8.83
CA LYS A 233 -6.88 -3.34 -8.68
C LYS A 233 -5.97 -3.54 -9.88
N THR A 234 -5.14 -2.54 -10.17
CA THR A 234 -4.14 -2.56 -11.24
C THR A 234 -3.01 -3.55 -10.94
N ILE A 235 -2.26 -3.93 -11.98
CA ILE A 235 -1.10 -4.81 -11.84
C ILE A 235 -0.09 -4.23 -10.85
N LEU A 236 0.24 -2.93 -10.95
CA LEU A 236 1.14 -2.27 -10.01
C LEU A 236 0.63 -2.32 -8.56
N GLN A 237 -0.67 -2.09 -8.33
CA GLN A 237 -1.26 -2.22 -6.99
C GLN A 237 -1.09 -3.64 -6.45
N ARG A 238 -1.34 -4.67 -7.28
CA ARG A 238 -1.15 -6.08 -6.90
C ARG A 238 0.31 -6.41 -6.59
N ILE A 239 1.25 -5.89 -7.38
CA ILE A 239 2.70 -6.03 -7.13
C ILE A 239 3.05 -5.45 -5.76
N VAL A 240 2.63 -4.21 -5.47
CA VAL A 240 2.91 -3.57 -4.17
C VAL A 240 2.34 -4.37 -3.01
N GLN A 241 1.11 -4.90 -3.14
CA GLN A 241 0.50 -5.75 -2.10
C GLN A 241 1.32 -7.03 -1.85
N ILE A 242 1.78 -7.71 -2.90
CA ILE A 242 2.62 -8.91 -2.78
C ILE A 242 3.95 -8.59 -2.09
N LEU A 243 4.60 -7.50 -2.47
CA LEU A 243 5.87 -7.06 -1.88
C LEU A 243 5.72 -6.72 -0.40
N LYS A 244 4.65 -5.98 -0.03
CA LYS A 244 4.32 -5.69 1.37
C LYS A 244 4.08 -6.97 2.16
N ARG A 245 3.31 -7.92 1.62
CA ARG A 245 3.08 -9.21 2.28
C ARG A 245 4.38 -9.98 2.50
N HIS A 246 5.25 -10.05 1.49
CA HIS A 246 6.55 -10.69 1.62
C HIS A 246 7.39 -10.07 2.76
N ARG A 247 7.41 -8.73 2.81
CA ARG A 247 8.05 -7.99 3.90
C ARG A 247 7.45 -8.33 5.26
N ASP A 248 6.12 -8.31 5.37
CA ASP A 248 5.47 -8.59 6.65
C ASP A 248 5.77 -10.01 7.15
N VAL A 249 5.83 -11.02 6.26
CA VAL A 249 6.13 -12.41 6.65
C VAL A 249 7.56 -12.57 7.13
N MET A 250 8.51 -11.90 6.47
CA MET A 250 9.91 -11.96 6.84
C MET A 250 10.23 -11.30 8.19
N PHE A 251 9.46 -10.29 8.57
CA PHE A 251 9.78 -9.44 9.74
C PHE A 251 8.82 -9.59 10.91
N ASN A 252 7.61 -10.15 10.71
CA ASN A 252 6.63 -10.48 11.74
C ASN A 252 6.58 -9.53 12.96
N GLY A 253 6.40 -8.23 12.73
CA GLY A 253 6.30 -7.22 13.80
C GLY A 253 7.60 -6.49 14.17
N ASP A 254 8.73 -6.80 13.53
CA ASP A 254 9.98 -6.04 13.70
C ASP A 254 9.78 -4.57 13.30
N LYS A 255 10.09 -3.66 14.23
CA LYS A 255 9.97 -2.20 14.06
C LYS A 255 10.99 -1.63 13.08
N GLU A 256 12.07 -2.35 12.81
CA GLU A 256 13.14 -1.97 11.88
C GLU A 256 12.93 -2.58 10.49
N LYS A 257 11.74 -3.12 10.20
CA LYS A 257 11.38 -3.62 8.88
C LYS A 257 11.37 -2.49 7.83
N PRO A 258 11.63 -2.79 6.54
CA PRO A 258 11.49 -1.83 5.46
C PRO A 258 10.15 -1.11 5.50
N ILE A 259 10.07 0.21 5.39
CA ILE A 259 8.78 0.92 5.45
C ILE A 259 8.01 0.83 4.13
N SER A 260 6.67 0.86 4.21
CA SER A 260 5.78 0.63 3.06
C SER A 260 5.96 1.67 1.95
N ILE A 261 6.26 2.94 2.30
CA ILE A 261 6.47 3.99 1.31
C ILE A 261 7.70 3.70 0.43
N ILE A 262 8.82 3.24 1.01
CA ILE A 262 10.02 2.84 0.25
C ILE A 262 9.68 1.74 -0.77
N ILE A 263 9.02 0.66 -0.31
CA ILE A 263 8.63 -0.45 -1.19
C ILE A 263 7.72 0.04 -2.32
N THR A 264 6.74 0.86 -1.98
CA THR A 264 5.75 1.36 -2.95
C THR A 264 6.39 2.27 -3.99
N THR A 265 7.25 3.21 -3.57
CA THR A 265 7.92 4.16 -4.46
C THR A 265 8.88 3.44 -5.40
N LEU A 266 9.74 2.55 -4.87
CA LEU A 266 10.71 1.84 -5.71
C LEU A 266 10.01 0.88 -6.68
N ALA A 267 8.94 0.19 -6.26
CA ALA A 267 8.14 -0.64 -7.14
C ALA A 267 7.50 0.16 -8.28
N ALA A 268 6.89 1.30 -7.97
CA ALA A 268 6.26 2.18 -8.97
C ALA A 268 7.27 2.82 -9.93
N LYS A 269 8.48 3.17 -9.45
CA LYS A 269 9.58 3.65 -10.29
C LYS A 269 10.08 2.55 -11.24
N ALA A 270 10.24 1.31 -10.76
CA ALA A 270 10.74 0.19 -11.56
C ALA A 270 9.72 -0.42 -12.54
N TYR A 271 8.43 -0.27 -12.27
CA TYR A 271 7.34 -0.82 -13.10
C TYR A 271 7.28 -0.17 -14.47
N LYS A 272 7.05 -0.96 -15.54
CA LYS A 272 7.11 -0.49 -16.94
C LYS A 272 5.76 -0.54 -17.66
N GLY A 273 4.68 -0.92 -16.96
CA GLY A 273 3.34 -0.95 -17.53
C GLY A 273 2.90 -2.33 -18.00
N GLU A 274 3.49 -3.39 -17.42
CA GLU A 274 3.21 -4.78 -17.74
C GLU A 274 1.74 -5.15 -17.48
N ASP A 275 1.13 -5.89 -18.39
CA ASP A 275 -0.26 -6.39 -18.29
C ASP A 275 -0.36 -7.74 -17.53
N ASN A 276 0.77 -8.43 -17.38
CA ASN A 276 0.89 -9.68 -16.66
C ASN A 276 1.52 -9.46 -15.27
N LEU A 277 0.82 -9.89 -14.21
CA LEU A 277 1.24 -9.69 -12.82
C LEU A 277 2.57 -10.36 -12.51
N PHE A 278 2.77 -11.60 -12.97
CA PHE A 278 4.01 -12.31 -12.69
C PHE A 278 5.20 -11.67 -13.40
N ILE A 279 5.06 -11.32 -14.68
CA ILE A 279 6.12 -10.64 -15.43
C ILE A 279 6.43 -9.28 -14.79
N GLY A 280 5.41 -8.48 -14.49
CA GLY A 280 5.57 -7.18 -13.84
C GLY A 280 6.25 -7.29 -12.47
N LEU A 281 5.86 -8.27 -11.64
CA LEU A 281 6.51 -8.54 -10.35
C LEU A 281 8.00 -8.85 -10.53
N ASN A 282 8.35 -9.72 -11.48
CA ASN A 282 9.75 -10.09 -11.74
C ASN A 282 10.60 -8.90 -12.20
N ASN A 283 10.07 -8.08 -13.10
CA ASN A 283 10.75 -6.87 -13.59
C ASN A 283 10.93 -5.84 -12.49
N VAL A 284 9.92 -5.64 -11.64
CA VAL A 284 9.99 -4.75 -10.49
C VAL A 284 11.05 -5.22 -9.48
N ILE A 285 11.11 -6.52 -9.18
CA ILE A 285 12.14 -7.09 -8.28
C ILE A 285 13.56 -6.85 -8.81
N ASP A 286 13.76 -6.96 -10.12
CA ASP A 286 15.07 -6.73 -10.74
C ASP A 286 15.45 -5.25 -10.81
N GLY A 287 14.46 -4.38 -11.06
CA GLY A 287 14.69 -2.95 -11.31
C GLY A 287 14.67 -2.05 -10.08
N MET A 288 14.04 -2.46 -8.97
CA MET A 288 13.79 -1.53 -7.85
C MET A 288 15.05 -1.07 -7.13
N GLU A 289 16.11 -1.88 -7.09
CA GLU A 289 17.39 -1.50 -6.47
C GLU A 289 18.07 -0.36 -7.21
N SER A 290 17.95 -0.33 -8.55
CA SER A 290 18.58 0.68 -9.39
C SER A 290 17.93 2.07 -9.25
N GLN A 291 16.82 2.16 -8.52
CA GLN A 291 16.12 3.41 -8.21
C GLN A 291 16.62 4.04 -6.89
N ILE A 292 17.61 3.43 -6.25
CA ILE A 292 18.27 3.92 -5.05
C ILE A 292 19.63 4.47 -5.46
N HIS A 293 19.89 5.73 -5.11
CA HIS A 293 21.17 6.38 -5.41
C HIS A 293 21.92 6.74 -4.13
N LYS A 294 23.20 7.09 -4.26
CA LYS A 294 24.00 7.64 -3.18
C LYS A 294 24.42 9.05 -3.54
N ASN A 295 24.31 9.97 -2.59
CA ASN A 295 24.90 11.30 -2.70
C ASN A 295 26.43 11.22 -2.60
N GLN A 296 27.10 12.36 -2.86
CA GLN A 296 28.56 12.48 -2.79
C GLN A 296 29.13 12.12 -1.40
N ASP A 297 28.35 12.32 -0.35
CA ASP A 297 28.67 11.98 1.05
C ASP A 297 28.43 10.49 1.39
N GLY A 298 27.95 9.69 0.43
CA GLY A 298 27.63 8.27 0.61
C GLY A 298 26.24 8.02 1.22
N THR A 299 25.45 9.05 1.50
CA THR A 299 24.09 8.92 2.02
C THR A 299 23.16 8.33 0.97
N TYR A 300 22.36 7.33 1.35
CA TYR A 300 21.37 6.72 0.48
C TYR A 300 20.19 7.66 0.24
N VAL A 301 19.75 7.75 -1.01
CA VAL A 301 18.65 8.61 -1.45
C VAL A 301 17.58 7.79 -2.17
N ILE A 302 16.36 7.93 -1.67
CA ILE A 302 15.12 7.48 -2.31
C ILE A 302 14.21 8.70 -2.37
N GLU A 303 14.28 9.43 -3.47
CA GLU A 303 13.56 10.69 -3.65
C GLU A 303 12.04 10.46 -3.68
N ASN A 304 11.31 11.33 -2.98
CA ASN A 304 9.87 11.47 -3.17
C ASN A 304 9.60 12.10 -4.56
N PRO A 305 8.88 11.41 -5.46
CA PRO A 305 8.64 11.86 -6.84
C PRO A 305 7.83 13.16 -6.96
N VAL A 306 7.21 13.64 -5.87
CA VAL A 306 6.39 14.86 -5.85
C VAL A 306 6.85 15.87 -4.79
N ASN A 307 8.00 15.62 -4.15
CA ASN A 307 8.59 16.52 -3.17
C ASN A 307 10.11 16.32 -3.13
N SER A 308 10.86 17.16 -3.85
CA SER A 308 12.33 17.07 -3.92
C SER A 308 13.03 17.32 -2.58
N GLU A 309 12.35 17.90 -1.59
CA GLU A 309 12.89 18.13 -0.24
C GLU A 309 12.86 16.86 0.63
N GLU A 310 12.16 15.80 0.20
CA GLU A 310 11.96 14.58 1.00
C GLU A 310 12.72 13.38 0.45
N ASN A 311 13.57 12.82 1.31
CA ASN A 311 14.25 11.55 1.11
C ASN A 311 13.60 10.47 1.98
N PHE A 312 12.98 9.46 1.39
CA PHE A 312 12.37 8.35 2.15
C PHE A 312 13.37 7.46 2.87
N ALA A 313 14.67 7.57 2.55
CA ALA A 313 15.77 6.90 3.23
C ALA A 313 16.44 7.77 4.31
N ASP A 314 15.89 8.94 4.66
CA ASP A 314 16.44 9.88 5.66
C ASP A 314 16.86 9.21 6.98
N LYS A 315 16.05 8.25 7.46
CA LYS A 315 16.29 7.55 8.72
C LYS A 315 17.35 6.46 8.63
N TRP A 316 17.85 6.10 7.45
CA TRP A 316 18.86 5.04 7.32
C TRP A 316 20.22 5.44 7.92
N THR A 317 20.55 6.72 7.93
CA THR A 317 21.79 7.22 8.55
C THR A 317 21.74 7.09 10.07
N SER A 318 20.59 7.42 10.69
CA SER A 318 20.41 7.32 12.15
C SER A 318 20.02 5.91 12.62
N HIS A 319 19.46 5.08 11.74
CA HIS A 319 19.00 3.72 12.01
C HIS A 319 19.51 2.76 10.92
N PRO A 320 20.81 2.40 10.92
CA PRO A 320 21.43 1.58 9.88
C PRO A 320 20.79 0.20 9.74
N ASN A 321 20.24 -0.35 10.83
CA ASN A 321 19.51 -1.62 10.79
C ASN A 321 18.32 -1.60 9.81
N ARG A 322 17.64 -0.46 9.62
CA ARG A 322 16.54 -0.34 8.64
C ARG A 322 17.02 -0.50 7.21
N ARG A 323 18.18 0.09 6.90
CA ARG A 323 18.87 -0.07 5.61
C ARG A 323 19.26 -1.54 5.40
N ASP A 324 19.93 -2.12 6.39
CA ASP A 324 20.44 -3.48 6.28
C ASP A 324 19.30 -4.50 6.14
N ASN A 325 18.20 -4.28 6.89
CA ASN A 325 16.97 -5.05 6.75
C ASN A 325 16.31 -4.87 5.38
N PHE A 326 16.36 -3.69 4.76
CA PHE A 326 15.90 -3.50 3.39
C PHE A 326 16.69 -4.33 2.38
N PHE A 327 18.02 -4.27 2.41
CA PHE A 327 18.84 -5.07 1.48
C PHE A 327 18.75 -6.57 1.76
N ARG A 328 18.65 -6.98 3.03
CA ARG A 328 18.40 -8.37 3.43
C ARG A 328 17.06 -8.87 2.89
N TRP A 329 16.01 -8.05 2.98
CA TRP A 329 14.69 -8.35 2.43
C TRP A 329 14.71 -8.50 0.91
N LEU A 330 15.37 -7.56 0.22
CA LEU A 330 15.50 -7.59 -1.23
C LEU A 330 16.28 -8.82 -1.71
N GLY A 331 17.34 -9.20 -0.99
CA GLY A 331 18.10 -10.44 -1.25
C GLY A 331 17.22 -11.70 -1.12
N LYS A 332 16.42 -11.79 -0.04
CA LYS A 332 15.47 -12.89 0.15
C LYS A 332 14.42 -12.93 -0.97
N LEU A 333 13.88 -11.78 -1.33
CA LEU A 333 12.89 -11.64 -2.40
C LEU A 333 13.44 -12.10 -3.77
N LYS A 334 14.69 -11.73 -4.10
CA LYS A 334 15.39 -12.20 -5.31
C LYS A 334 15.63 -13.72 -5.28
N SER A 335 15.98 -14.28 -4.13
CA SER A 335 16.12 -15.73 -3.95
C SER A 335 14.79 -16.46 -4.16
N ASP A 336 13.70 -15.98 -3.56
CA ASP A 336 12.37 -16.59 -3.68
C ASP A 336 11.83 -16.51 -5.10
N LYS A 337 12.08 -15.39 -5.79
CA LYS A 337 11.84 -15.26 -7.23
C LYS A 337 12.48 -16.41 -8.01
N GLY A 338 13.76 -16.70 -7.76
CA GLY A 338 14.45 -17.83 -8.39
C GLY A 338 13.79 -19.17 -8.05
N ALA A 339 13.32 -19.35 -6.82
CA ALA A 339 12.63 -20.56 -6.40
C ALA A 339 11.25 -20.72 -7.08
N PHE A 340 10.46 -19.65 -7.27
CA PHE A 340 9.16 -19.73 -7.94
C PHE A 340 9.25 -20.22 -9.39
N LEU A 341 10.35 -19.89 -10.08
CA LEU A 341 10.59 -20.32 -11.47
C LEU A 341 11.06 -21.77 -11.59
N ASN A 342 11.74 -22.29 -10.56
CA ASN A 342 12.42 -23.58 -10.61
C ASN A 342 11.71 -24.70 -9.84
N CYS A 343 10.94 -24.35 -8.81
CA CYS A 343 10.24 -25.32 -7.96
C CYS A 343 8.89 -25.72 -8.53
N LYS A 344 8.47 -26.96 -8.23
CA LYS A 344 7.20 -27.54 -8.68
C LYS A 344 6.47 -28.24 -7.53
N GLY A 345 5.16 -28.44 -7.69
CA GLY A 345 4.32 -29.22 -6.79
C GLY A 345 4.41 -28.77 -5.33
N SER A 346 4.66 -29.72 -4.42
CA SER A 346 4.75 -29.47 -2.98
C SER A 346 5.89 -28.52 -2.61
N VAL A 347 7.01 -28.55 -3.33
CA VAL A 347 8.14 -27.64 -3.10
C VAL A 347 7.72 -26.20 -3.39
N LEU A 348 7.03 -25.96 -4.50
CA LEU A 348 6.52 -24.62 -4.84
C LEU A 348 5.56 -24.11 -3.75
N ARG A 349 4.64 -24.97 -3.27
CA ARG A 349 3.74 -24.64 -2.16
C ARG A 349 4.51 -24.24 -0.90
N ASN A 350 5.59 -24.94 -0.57
CA ASN A 350 6.42 -24.61 0.60
C ASN A 350 7.13 -23.25 0.43
N VAL A 351 7.63 -22.95 -0.77
CA VAL A 351 8.22 -21.63 -1.06
C VAL A 351 7.17 -20.53 -0.87
N PHE A 352 5.97 -20.68 -1.44
CA PHE A 352 4.85 -19.75 -1.23
C PHE A 352 4.51 -19.58 0.26
N ALA A 353 4.42 -20.68 1.01
CA ALA A 353 4.09 -20.65 2.43
C ALA A 353 5.14 -19.91 3.26
N SER A 354 6.42 -20.08 2.95
CA SER A 354 7.52 -19.37 3.60
C SER A 354 7.61 -17.88 3.19
N SER A 355 7.14 -17.55 1.99
CA SER A 355 7.25 -16.20 1.42
C SER A 355 6.05 -15.31 1.76
N PHE A 356 4.85 -15.90 1.80
CA PHE A 356 3.58 -15.16 1.89
C PHE A 356 2.68 -15.61 3.06
N GLY A 357 3.12 -16.63 3.80
CA GLY A 357 2.42 -17.16 4.97
C GLY A 357 1.64 -18.43 4.67
N LYS A 358 1.67 -19.37 5.63
CA LYS A 358 1.05 -20.70 5.51
C LYS A 358 -0.46 -20.64 5.29
N LYS A 359 -1.17 -19.80 6.05
CA LYS A 359 -2.64 -19.71 6.01
C LYS A 359 -3.16 -19.33 4.62
N VAL A 360 -2.64 -18.23 4.07
CA VAL A 360 -3.00 -17.74 2.74
C VAL A 360 -2.59 -18.76 1.66
N THR A 361 -1.41 -19.34 1.79
CA THR A 361 -0.93 -20.35 0.84
C THR A 361 -1.83 -21.59 0.82
N ASN A 362 -2.26 -22.09 1.97
CA ASN A 362 -3.17 -23.23 2.03
C ASN A 362 -4.50 -22.90 1.34
N LEU A 363 -5.07 -21.73 1.62
CA LEU A 363 -6.31 -21.27 0.99
C LEU A 363 -6.22 -21.23 -0.54
N ILE A 364 -5.15 -20.65 -1.11
CA ILE A 364 -5.03 -20.53 -2.57
C ILE A 364 -4.80 -21.90 -3.24
N PHE A 365 -4.01 -22.78 -2.64
CA PHE A 365 -3.73 -24.11 -3.21
C PHE A 365 -4.93 -25.06 -3.05
N GLU A 366 -5.72 -24.95 -1.97
CA GLU A 366 -6.99 -25.67 -1.81
C GLU A 366 -8.02 -25.20 -2.84
N LYS A 367 -8.19 -23.89 -3.01
CA LYS A 367 -9.08 -23.34 -4.05
C LYS A 367 -8.68 -23.83 -5.44
N ARG A 368 -7.39 -23.82 -5.75
CA ARG A 368 -6.86 -24.32 -7.01
C ARG A 368 -7.13 -25.83 -7.19
N ALA A 369 -6.96 -26.63 -6.14
CA ALA A 369 -7.30 -28.05 -6.18
C ALA A 369 -8.79 -28.31 -6.43
N LEU A 370 -9.69 -27.48 -5.88
CA LEU A 370 -11.13 -27.56 -6.12
C LEU A 370 -11.50 -27.19 -7.56
N GLU A 371 -10.92 -26.11 -8.10
CA GLU A 371 -11.07 -25.71 -9.51
C GLU A 371 -10.63 -26.84 -10.43
N HIS A 372 -9.50 -27.50 -10.12
CA HIS A 372 -9.01 -28.64 -10.88
C HIS A 372 -9.89 -29.89 -10.78
N LYS A 373 -10.50 -30.15 -9.62
CA LYS A 373 -11.47 -31.25 -9.46
C LYS A 373 -12.71 -31.03 -10.34
N ALA A 374 -13.18 -29.78 -10.46
CA ALA A 374 -14.30 -29.44 -11.33
C ALA A 374 -13.94 -29.54 -12.83
N GLU A 375 -12.71 -29.17 -13.21
CA GLU A 375 -12.20 -29.34 -14.58
C GLU A 375 -11.98 -30.82 -14.96
N ALA A 376 -11.60 -31.64 -13.98
CA ALA A 376 -11.45 -33.08 -14.11
C ALA A 376 -12.76 -33.79 -14.44
N SER A 377 -13.84 -33.45 -13.76
CA SER A 377 -15.18 -33.95 -14.11
C SER A 377 -15.64 -33.52 -15.50
N ASN A 378 -15.03 -32.49 -16.09
CA ASN A 378 -15.35 -31.95 -17.41
C ASN A 378 -14.37 -32.40 -18.52
N SER A 379 -13.54 -33.42 -18.28
CA SER A 379 -12.57 -33.97 -19.26
C SER A 379 -11.54 -32.96 -19.80
N LYS A 380 -11.20 -31.91 -19.03
CA LYS A 380 -10.21 -30.88 -19.40
C LYS A 380 -8.85 -31.02 -18.70
N LEU A 381 -8.57 -32.17 -18.09
CA LEU A 381 -7.37 -32.42 -17.28
C LEU A 381 -6.05 -32.40 -18.07
N LYS A 382 -5.08 -31.62 -17.58
CA LYS A 382 -3.69 -31.57 -18.05
C LYS A 382 -2.74 -31.56 -16.85
N VAL A 383 -1.49 -31.98 -17.04
CA VAL A 383 -0.42 -31.79 -16.04
C VAL A 383 0.26 -30.46 -16.33
N SER A 384 0.16 -29.56 -15.36
CA SER A 384 0.66 -28.21 -15.45
C SER A 384 2.18 -28.19 -15.34
N SER A 385 2.80 -27.15 -15.90
CA SER A 385 4.25 -26.96 -15.90
C SER A 385 4.83 -26.70 -14.51
N THR A 386 4.02 -26.19 -13.58
CA THR A 386 4.30 -26.11 -12.12
C THR A 386 4.15 -27.46 -11.40
N GLY A 387 3.81 -28.55 -12.08
CA GLY A 387 3.64 -29.88 -11.48
C GLY A 387 2.35 -30.04 -10.69
N ILE A 388 1.38 -29.17 -10.90
CA ILE A 388 0.01 -29.27 -10.38
C ILE A 388 -0.86 -29.85 -11.50
N ILE A 389 -1.92 -30.58 -11.18
CA ILE A 389 -2.85 -31.12 -12.18
C ILE A 389 -3.95 -30.08 -12.43
N GLY A 390 -4.23 -29.66 -13.67
CA GLY A 390 -5.23 -28.63 -14.01
C GLY A 390 -5.54 -28.43 -15.49
N ALA A 391 -6.37 -27.45 -15.88
CA ALA A 391 -6.73 -27.22 -17.30
C ALA A 391 -5.59 -26.69 -18.19
N ILE A 392 -4.51 -26.19 -17.60
CA ILE A 392 -3.33 -25.66 -18.28
C ILE A 392 -2.19 -26.66 -18.12
N GLY A 393 -1.56 -27.04 -19.23
CA GLY A 393 -0.47 -28.02 -19.21
C GLY A 393 -0.49 -28.96 -20.39
N THR A 394 0.18 -30.10 -20.25
CA THR A 394 0.19 -31.19 -21.24
C THR A 394 -0.91 -32.19 -20.89
N THR A 395 -1.74 -32.59 -21.85
CA THR A 395 -2.79 -33.60 -21.63
C THR A 395 -2.15 -34.91 -21.16
N LEU A 396 -2.68 -35.50 -20.08
CA LEU A 396 -2.31 -36.87 -19.72
C LEU A 396 -2.85 -37.80 -20.81
N ASN A 397 -1.96 -38.33 -21.64
CA ASN A 397 -2.27 -39.47 -22.50
C ASN A 397 -2.38 -40.72 -21.62
N ALA A 398 -3.50 -40.86 -20.91
CA ALA A 398 -3.87 -42.13 -20.30
C ALA A 398 -4.44 -43.05 -21.38
N LYS A 399 -3.58 -43.51 -22.33
CA LYS A 399 -3.83 -44.82 -22.92
C LYS A 399 -3.54 -45.83 -21.81
N ASN A 400 -4.55 -46.09 -20.99
CA ASN A 400 -4.54 -47.24 -20.09
C ASN A 400 -4.46 -48.50 -20.96
N THR A 401 -3.25 -48.99 -21.24
CA THR A 401 -3.07 -50.41 -21.56
C THR A 401 -3.06 -51.14 -20.23
N PHE A 402 -4.22 -51.65 -19.84
CA PHE A 402 -4.38 -52.57 -18.74
C PHE A 402 -3.60 -53.85 -19.06
N PHE A 403 -2.32 -53.92 -18.70
CA PHE A 403 -1.57 -55.17 -18.69
C PHE A 403 -1.57 -55.70 -17.27
N GLY A 404 -2.65 -56.39 -16.97
CA GLY A 404 -2.88 -57.18 -15.78
C GLY A 404 -3.73 -58.39 -16.15
N GLU A 405 -3.21 -59.24 -17.04
CA GLU A 405 -3.60 -60.64 -17.13
C GLU A 405 -2.32 -61.48 -17.02
N LYS A 406 -2.41 -62.55 -16.22
CA LYS A 406 -1.31 -63.46 -15.86
C LYS A 406 -0.79 -64.25 -17.05
#